data_AF-A0A5Y2T507-F1
#
_entry.id   AF-A0A5Y2T507-F1
#
_cell.length_a   1.000
_cell.length_b   1.000
_cell.length_c   1.000
_cell.angle_alpha   90.00
_cell.angle_beta   90.00
_cell.angle_gamma   90.00
#
_symmetry.space_group_name_H-M   'P 1'
#
loop_
_entity.id
_entity.type
_entity.pdbx_description
1 polymer ?
#
loop_
_entity_poly.entity_id
_entity_poly.type
_entity_poly.pdbx_seq_one_letter_code
_entity_poly.pdbx_strand_id
1 'polypeptide(L)' 'MRDRSHDTAMAEHFRADPTYAAELLAEVRRDGNPGELAILLRQIDTFLAGNVRLHDAERGRTLLR' A
#
# COMPACT_ATOMS: atom_id res chain seq x y z
N MET A 1 8.64 0.96 -16.86
CA MET A 1 7.17 1.18 -16.81
C MET A 1 6.41 0.05 -16.11
N ARG A 2 6.98 -1.16 -15.96
CA ARG A 2 6.34 -2.29 -15.27
C ARG A 2 6.23 -2.12 -13.74
N ASP A 3 7.14 -1.34 -13.15
CA ASP A 3 7.24 -1.23 -11.69
C ASP A 3 6.04 -0.47 -11.10
N ARG A 4 5.58 0.62 -11.74
CA ARG A 4 4.39 1.34 -11.28
C ARG A 4 3.11 0.50 -11.35
N SER A 5 2.92 -0.29 -12.41
CA SER A 5 1.73 -1.16 -12.51
C SER A 5 1.76 -2.28 -11.49
N HIS A 6 2.97 -2.80 -11.21
CA HIS A 6 3.14 -3.84 -10.20
C HIS A 6 2.91 -3.31 -8.79
N ASP A 7 3.41 -2.11 -8.50
CA ASP A 7 3.24 -1.48 -7.19
C ASP A 7 1.77 -1.16 -6.89
N THR A 8 1.01 -0.68 -7.88
CA THR A 8 -0.43 -0.46 -7.74
C THR A 8 -1.19 -1.76 -7.51
N ALA A 9 -0.87 -2.83 -8.24
CA ALA A 9 -1.52 -4.13 -8.07
C ALA A 9 -1.27 -4.72 -6.67
N MET A 10 -0.03 -4.59 -6.16
CA MET A 10 0.29 -5.01 -4.79
C MET A 10 -0.39 -4.13 -3.74
N ALA A 11 -0.50 -2.83 -3.98
CA ALA A 11 -1.23 -1.92 -3.11
C ALA A 11 -2.72 -2.27 -2.99
N GLU A 12 -3.38 -2.67 -4.09
CA GLU A 12 -4.75 -3.18 -4.08
C GLU A 12 -4.87 -4.49 -3.30
N HIS A 13 -3.89 -5.39 -3.45
CA HIS A 13 -3.86 -6.65 -2.71
C HIS A 13 -3.68 -6.43 -1.20
N PHE A 14 -2.79 -5.54 -0.78
CA PHE A 14 -2.61 -5.15 0.62
C PHE A 14 -3.84 -4.46 1.21
N ARG A 15 -4.63 -3.76 0.39
CA ARG A 15 -5.92 -3.20 0.82
C ARG A 15 -6.94 -4.28 1.11
N ALA A 16 -6.95 -5.35 0.32
CA ALA A 16 -7.84 -6.49 0.51
C ALA A 16 -7.43 -7.35 1.72
N ASP A 17 -6.12 -7.48 1.96
CA ASP A 17 -5.57 -8.22 3.11
C ASP A 17 -4.39 -7.47 3.78
N PRO A 18 -4.68 -6.62 4.78
CA PRO A 18 -3.65 -5.93 5.55
C PRO A 18 -2.80 -6.86 6.42
N THR A 19 -3.30 -8.03 6.80
CA THR A 19 -2.55 -9.02 7.61
C THR A 19 -1.43 -9.61 6.79
N TYR A 20 -1.73 -10.01 5.55
CA TYR A 20 -0.73 -10.50 4.59
C TYR A 20 0.40 -9.47 4.38
N ALA A 21 0.07 -8.19 4.26
CA ALA A 21 1.08 -7.13 4.12
C ALA A 21 2.03 -7.05 5.34
N ALA A 22 1.50 -7.25 6.55
CA ALA A 22 2.29 -7.23 7.78
C ALA A 22 3.19 -8.48 7.91
N GLU A 23 2.69 -9.65 7.51
CA GLU A 23 3.46 -10.89 7.49
C GLU A 23 4.62 -10.82 6.49
N LEU A 24 4.34 -10.35 5.26
CA LEU A 24 5.34 -10.15 4.22
C LEU A 24 6.42 -9.14 4.66
N LEU A 25 6.05 -8.08 5.37
CA LEU A 25 7.02 -7.12 5.93
C LEU A 25 7.91 -7.76 7.00
N ALA A 26 7.37 -8.64 7.84
CA ALA A 26 8.16 -9.34 8.85
C ALA A 26 9.14 -10.34 8.21
N GLU A 27 8.72 -11.02 7.14
CA GLU A 27 9.56 -11.94 6.37
C GLU A 27 10.71 -11.23 5.66
N VAL A 28 10.41 -10.20 4.86
CA VAL A 28 11.44 -9.44 4.12
C VAL A 28 12.46 -8.78 5.07
N ARG A 29 12.02 -8.35 6.27
CA ARG A 29 12.94 -7.84 7.30
C ARG A 29 13.83 -8.92 7.90
N ARG A 30 13.35 -10.16 8.01
CA ARG A 30 14.13 -11.30 8.52
C ARG A 30 15.18 -11.74 7.51
N ASP A 31 14.84 -11.76 6.23
CA ASP A 31 15.74 -12.17 5.15
C ASP A 31 16.85 -11.14 4.88
N GLY A 32 16.66 -9.89 5.32
CA GLY A 32 17.70 -8.87 5.34
C GLY A 32 18.05 -8.34 3.95
N ASN A 33 17.18 -8.51 2.95
CA ASN A 33 17.37 -8.00 1.60
C ASN A 33 16.91 -6.53 1.50
N PRO A 34 17.83 -5.55 1.40
CA PRO A 34 17.46 -4.14 1.36
C PRO A 34 16.71 -3.75 0.08
N GLY A 35 16.89 -4.49 -1.02
CA GLY A 35 16.21 -4.24 -2.29
C GLY A 35 14.72 -4.59 -2.21
N GLU A 36 14.42 -5.77 -1.67
CA GLU A 36 13.03 -6.22 -1.47
C GLU A 36 12.31 -5.35 -0.43
N LEU A 37 12.99 -4.96 0.64
CA LEU A 37 12.42 -4.04 1.64
C LEU A 37 12.06 -2.69 1.02
N ALA A 38 12.93 -2.12 0.18
CA ALA A 38 12.65 -0.85 -0.50
C ALA A 38 11.46 -0.94 -1.47
N ILE A 39 11.31 -2.08 -2.16
CA ILE A 39 10.16 -2.33 -3.03
C ILE A 39 8.87 -2.41 -2.19
N LEU A 40 8.86 -3.24 -1.15
CA LEU A 40 7.69 -3.44 -0.31
C LEU A 40 7.22 -2.13 0.35
N LEU A 41 8.15 -1.31 0.85
CA LEU A 41 7.82 -0.01 1.43
C LEU A 41 7.18 0.94 0.41
N ARG A 42 7.62 0.93 -0.86
CA ARG A 42 7.01 1.74 -1.92
C ARG A 42 5.58 1.30 -2.25
N GLN A 43 5.31 0.00 -2.19
CA GLN A 43 3.98 -0.56 -2.40
C GLN A 43 3.03 -0.20 -1.25
N ILE A 44 3.53 -0.25 -0.01
CA ILE A 44 2.79 0.19 1.18
C ILE A 44 2.51 1.70 1.13
N ASP A 45 3.48 2.53 0.73
CA ASP A 45 3.29 3.97 0.57
C ASP A 45 2.20 4.28 -0.48
N THR A 46 2.23 3.57 -1.61
CA THR A 46 1.20 3.67 -2.66
C THR A 46 -0.19 3.28 -2.14
N PHE A 47 -0.28 2.23 -1.34
CA PHE A 47 -1.50 1.82 -0.63
C PHE A 47 -2.01 2.93 0.30
N LEU A 48 -1.14 3.51 1.14
CA LEU A 48 -1.47 4.56 2.09
C LEU A 48 -1.90 5.86 1.39
N ALA A 49 -1.21 6.27 0.32
CA ALA A 49 -1.56 7.43 -0.48
C ALA A 49 -2.94 7.27 -1.16
N GLY A 50 -3.26 6.06 -1.62
CA GLY A 50 -4.60 5.72 -2.13
C GLY A 50 -5.70 5.84 -1.07
N ASN A 51 -5.40 5.53 0.20
CA ASN A 51 -6.35 5.66 1.30
C ASN A 51 -6.70 7.12 1.62
N VAL A 52 -5.70 8.01 1.62
CA VAL A 52 -5.90 9.45 1.87
C VAL A 52 -6.86 10.07 0.84
N ARG A 53 -6.68 9.72 -0.44
CA ARG A 53 -7.54 10.21 -1.54
C ARG A 53 -9.01 9.79 -1.42
N LEU A 54 -9.29 8.61 -0.89
CA LEU A 54 -10.68 8.14 -0.67
C LEU A 54 -11.31 8.82 0.54
N HIS A 55 -10.54 9.08 1.60
CA HIS A 55 -11.04 9.78 2.78
C HIS A 55 -11.37 11.25 2.52
N ASP A 56 -10.58 11.95 1.70
CA ASP A 56 -10.90 13.33 1.30
C ASP A 56 -12.18 13.39 0.43
N ALA A 57 -12.41 12.36 -0.41
CA ALA A 57 -13.61 12.27 -1.24
C ALA A 57 -14.90 11.99 -0.42
N GLU A 58 -14.82 11.26 0.70
CA GLU A 58 -15.96 11.04 1.61
C GLU A 58 -16.27 12.28 2.47
N ARG A 59 -15.26 13.03 2.89
CA ARG A 59 -15.45 14.24 3.70
C ARG A 59 -16.17 15.36 2.93
N GLY A 60 -15.89 15.52 1.63
CA GLY A 60 -16.59 16.48 0.78
C GLY A 60 -18.09 16.21 0.61
N ARG A 61 -18.53 14.95 0.77
CA ARG A 61 -19.96 14.56 0.64
C ARG A 61 -20.76 14.71 1.93
N THR A 62 -20.10 14.78 3.07
CA THR A 62 -20.78 14.83 4.39
C THR A 62 -21.12 16.26 4.82
N LEU A 63 -20.47 17.27 4.23
CA LEU A 63 -20.71 18.69 4.54
C LEU A 63 -21.82 19.35 3.70
N LEU A 64 -22.53 18.59 2.86
CA LEU A 64 -23.60 19.10 1.99
C LEU A 64 -24.96 18.42 2.26
N ARG A 65 -25.29 18.15 3.53
CA ARG A 65 -26.62 17.68 3.95
C ARG A 65 -27.21 18.58 5.02
#